data_AF-L5KGB7-F1
#
_entry.id   AF-L5KGB7-F1
#
_cell.length_a   1.000
_cell.length_b   1.000
_cell.length_c   1.000
_cell.angle_alpha   90.00
_cell.angle_beta   90.00
_cell.angle_gamma   90.00
#
_symmetry.space_group_name_H-M   'P 1'
#
loop_
_entity.id
_entity.type
_entity.pdbx_description
1 polymer ?
#
loop_
_entity_poly.entity_id
_entity_poly.type
_entity_poly.pdbx_seq_one_letter_code
_entity_poly.pdbx_strand_id
1 'polypeptide(L)'
;MLEVSPLLLAAFSLGLALVVLLLFLRYQDLFFYWNELVLNTIYTLLMDETKEQRILRYVLQHAVAGDPESVLETIDTYCSQKEWAMCVGSRKGG
;
A
#
# COMPACT_ATOMS: atom_id res chain seq x y z
N MET A 1 -16.01 -16.93 -46.34
CA MET A 1 -16.26 -16.76 -44.90
C MET A 1 -15.07 -17.37 -44.18
N LEU A 2 -14.36 -16.62 -43.33
CA LEU A 2 -13.22 -17.16 -42.59
C LEU A 2 -13.78 -18.14 -41.54
N GLU A 3 -13.80 -19.43 -41.85
CA GLU A 3 -14.09 -20.48 -40.86
C GLU A 3 -12.87 -20.60 -39.95
N VAL A 4 -12.77 -19.68 -39.00
CA VAL A 4 -11.72 -19.76 -37.99
C VAL A 4 -12.01 -20.98 -37.14
N SER A 5 -11.17 -22.01 -37.28
CA SER A 5 -11.27 -23.23 -36.48
C SER A 5 -11.37 -22.87 -35.00
N PRO A 6 -12.36 -23.38 -34.25
CA PRO A 6 -12.59 -23.01 -32.86
C PRO A 6 -11.37 -23.24 -31.95
N LEU A 7 -10.53 -24.22 -32.30
CA LEU A 7 -9.24 -24.49 -31.65
C LEU A 7 -8.24 -23.33 -31.79
N LEU A 8 -8.20 -22.67 -32.94
CA LEU A 8 -7.29 -21.55 -33.19
C LEU A 8 -7.72 -20.34 -32.37
N LEU A 9 -9.03 -20.09 -32.29
CA LEU A 9 -9.60 -19.01 -31.47
C LEU A 9 -9.34 -19.24 -29.98
N ALA A 10 -9.49 -20.48 -29.51
CA ALA A 10 -9.16 -20.88 -28.16
C ALA A 10 -7.66 -20.69 -27.85
N ALA A 11 -6.77 -21.13 -28.74
CA ALA A 11 -5.32 -20.97 -28.56
C ALA A 11 -4.90 -19.50 -28.51
N PHE A 12 -5.46 -18.64 -29.37
CA PHE A 12 -5.21 -17.20 -29.35
C PHE A 12 -5.73 -16.55 -28.06
N SER A 13 -6.94 -16.91 -27.62
CA SER A 13 -7.51 -16.38 -26.38
C SER A 13 -6.69 -16.79 -25.15
N LEU A 14 -6.20 -18.03 -25.11
CA LEU A 14 -5.33 -18.52 -24.04
C LEU A 14 -3.98 -17.79 -24.03
N GLY A 15 -3.37 -17.62 -25.20
CA GLY A 15 -2.13 -16.86 -25.33
C GLY A 15 -2.27 -15.42 -24.84
N LEU A 16 -3.37 -14.75 -25.23
CA LEU A 16 -3.65 -13.39 -24.79
C LEU A 16 -3.88 -13.32 -23.28
N ALA A 17 -4.64 -14.26 -22.71
CA ALA A 17 -4.87 -14.34 -21.27
C ALA A 17 -3.55 -14.53 -20.49
N LEU A 18 -2.65 -15.38 -20.97
CA LEU A 18 -1.34 -15.60 -20.36
C LEU A 18 -0.46 -14.35 -20.44
N VAL A 19 -0.47 -13.63 -21.56
CA VAL A 19 0.27 -12.37 -21.70
C VAL A 19 -0.26 -11.33 -20.72
N VAL A 20 -1.58 -11.16 -20.62
CA VAL A 20 -2.20 -10.23 -19.65
C VAL A 20 -1.85 -10.63 -18.22
N LEU A 21 -1.88 -11.92 -17.88
CA LEU A 21 -1.50 -12.41 -16.56
C LEU A 21 -0.03 -12.11 -16.24
N LEU A 22 0.89 -12.36 -17.17
CA LEU A 22 2.31 -12.07 -16.98
C LEU A 22 2.59 -10.57 -16.84
N LEU A 23 1.90 -9.74 -17.61
CA LEU A 23 1.97 -8.29 -17.48
C LEU A 23 1.42 -7.86 -16.12
N PHE A 24 0.27 -8.38 -15.70
CA PHE A 24 -0.31 -8.09 -14.40
C PHE A 24 0.64 -8.44 -13.26
N LEU A 25 1.22 -9.64 -13.27
CA LEU A 25 2.21 -10.07 -12.27
C LEU A 25 3.48 -9.21 -12.29
N ARG A 26 3.94 -8.79 -13.47
CA ARG A 26 5.13 -7.94 -13.61
C ARG A 26 4.90 -6.49 -13.15
N TYR A 27 3.70 -5.97 -13.36
CA TYR A 27 3.32 -4.61 -13.00
C TYR A 27 2.71 -4.51 -11.61
N GLN A 28 2.50 -5.62 -10.91
CA GLN A 28 1.91 -5.62 -9.57
C GLN A 28 2.77 -4.84 -8.57
N ASP A 29 4.09 -5.06 -8.57
CA ASP A 29 5.02 -4.32 -7.70
C ASP A 29 5.09 -2.84 -8.09
N LEU A 30 5.05 -2.56 -9.40
CA LEU A 30 5.05 -1.19 -9.89
C LEU A 30 3.75 -0.47 -9.51
N PHE A 31 2.60 -1.14 -9.57
CA PHE A 31 1.31 -0.62 -9.16
C PHE A 31 1.26 -0.33 -7.66
N PHE A 32 1.81 -1.22 -6.84
CA PHE A 32 1.93 -0.99 -5.39
C PHE A 32 2.81 0.24 -5.11
N TYR A 33 3.96 0.34 -5.77
CA TYR A 33 4.88 1.47 -5.63
C TYR A 33 4.28 2.80 -6.13
N TRP A 34 3.61 2.79 -7.29
CA TRP A 34 2.89 3.96 -7.80
C TRP A 34 1.77 4.38 -6.85
N ASN A 35 1.02 3.42 -6.33
CA ASN A 35 -0.06 3.70 -5.41
C ASN A 35 0.50 4.38 -4.16
N GLU A 36 1.54 3.84 -3.52
CA GLU A 36 2.15 4.45 -2.34
C GLU A 36 2.71 5.86 -2.60
N LEU A 37 3.39 6.07 -3.74
CA LEU A 37 3.95 7.37 -4.12
C LEU A 37 2.85 8.41 -4.42
N VAL A 38 1.86 8.04 -5.23
CA VAL A 38 0.78 8.94 -5.65
C VAL A 38 -0.14 9.27 -4.49
N LEU A 39 -0.49 8.29 -3.64
CA LEU A 39 -1.32 8.54 -2.47
C LEU A 39 -0.63 9.53 -1.53
N ASN A 40 0.65 9.30 -1.23
CA ASN A 40 1.39 10.17 -0.33
C ASN A 40 1.54 11.59 -0.89
N THR A 41 1.80 11.75 -2.19
CA THR A 41 1.84 13.06 -2.85
C THR A 41 0.48 13.75 -2.85
N ILE A 42 -0.61 13.05 -3.15
CA ILE A 42 -1.97 13.60 -3.14
C ILE A 42 -2.36 14.02 -1.72
N TYR A 43 -2.09 13.21 -0.70
CA TYR A 43 -2.38 13.57 0.69
C TYR A 43 -1.54 14.75 1.17
N THR A 44 -0.26 14.79 0.82
CA THR A 44 0.60 15.93 1.18
C THR A 44 0.14 17.20 0.46
N LEU A 45 -0.30 17.12 -0.80
CA LEU A 45 -0.83 18.27 -1.54
C LEU A 45 -2.21 18.75 -1.05
N LEU A 46 -3.09 17.83 -0.66
CA LEU A 46 -4.45 18.15 -0.24
C LEU A 46 -4.53 18.59 1.22
N MET A 47 -3.68 18.03 2.08
CA MET A 47 -3.75 18.19 3.53
C MET A 47 -2.66 19.11 4.08
N ASP A 48 -1.67 19.48 3.25
CA ASP A 48 -0.41 20.16 3.63
C ASP A 48 0.31 19.46 4.80
N GLU A 49 0.07 18.16 4.95
CA GLU A 49 0.55 17.37 6.08
C GLU A 49 1.23 16.09 5.63
N THR A 50 2.44 15.88 6.11
CA THR A 50 3.22 14.66 5.85
C THR A 50 2.70 13.50 6.70
N LYS A 51 3.08 12.27 6.32
CA LYS A 51 2.74 11.05 7.08
C LYS A 51 3.19 11.14 8.54
N GLU A 52 4.37 11.70 8.77
CA GLU A 52 4.97 11.88 10.09
C GLU A 52 4.15 12.86 10.95
N GLN A 53 3.63 13.93 10.34
CA GLN A 53 2.77 14.90 11.04
C GLN A 53 1.42 14.28 11.42
N ARG A 54 0.86 13.40 10.58
CA ARG A 54 -0.36 12.65 10.92
C ARG A 54 -0.14 11.70 12.09
N ILE A 55 0.97 10.95 12.09
CA ILE A 55 1.35 10.08 13.21
C ILE A 55 1.52 10.92 14.48
N LEU A 56 2.24 12.04 14.40
CA LEU A 56 2.44 12.94 15.54
C LEU A 56 1.12 13.49 16.09
N ARG A 57 0.21 13.93 15.20
CA ARG A 57 -1.12 14.40 15.62
C ARG A 57 -1.92 13.29 16.30
N TYR A 58 -1.87 12.08 15.77
CA TYR A 58 -2.57 10.94 16.35
C TYR A 58 -2.05 10.62 17.75
N VAL A 59 -0.73 10.65 17.94
CA VAL A 59 -0.08 10.52 19.26
C VAL A 59 -0.52 11.62 20.21
N LEU A 60 -0.51 12.88 19.78
CA LEU A 60 -0.93 14.01 20.63
C LEU A 60 -2.40 13.92 21.08
N GLN A 61 -3.25 13.20 20.34
CA GLN A 61 -4.66 13.02 20.67
C GLN A 61 -4.95 11.79 21.55
N HIS A 62 -4.12 10.74 21.48
CA HIS A 62 -4.43 9.43 22.08
C HIS A 62 -3.40 8.95 23.11
N ALA A 63 -2.17 9.45 23.08
CA ALA A 63 -1.13 9.05 24.03
C ALA A 63 -1.19 9.87 25.33
N VAL A 64 -0.74 9.26 26.42
CA VAL A 64 -0.65 9.91 27.73
C VAL A 64 0.62 10.76 27.82
N ALA A 65 0.47 12.04 28.15
CA ALA A 65 1.59 12.95 28.29
C ALA A 65 2.53 12.52 29.43
N GLY A 66 3.82 12.38 29.12
CA GLY A 66 4.84 11.94 30.09
C GLY A 66 5.02 10.41 30.18
N ASP A 67 4.21 9.63 29.44
CA ASP A 67 4.36 8.18 29.36
C ASP A 67 4.90 7.76 27.98
N PRO A 68 6.19 7.38 27.88
CA PRO A 68 6.79 6.98 26.62
C PRO A 68 6.23 5.64 26.08
N GLU A 69 5.75 4.74 26.94
CA GLU A 69 5.18 3.46 26.49
C GLU A 69 3.83 3.69 25.78
N SER A 70 2.97 4.54 26.35
CA SER A 70 1.71 4.95 25.71
C SER A 70 1.94 5.60 24.33
N VAL A 71 3.02 6.37 24.17
CA VAL A 71 3.39 6.95 22.87
C VAL A 71 3.76 5.86 21.86
N LEU A 72 4.60 4.91 22.26
CA LEU A 72 5.02 3.81 21.38
C LEU A 72 3.83 2.93 20.97
N GLU A 73 2.96 2.57 21.91
CA GLU A 73 1.75 1.80 21.65
C GLU A 73 0.80 2.53 20.67
N THR A 74 0.66 3.84 20.83
CA THR A 74 -0.20 4.66 19.97
C THR A 74 0.34 4.73 18.53
N ILE A 75 1.67 4.84 18.37
CA ILE A 75 2.34 4.81 17.05
C ILE A 75 2.13 3.45 16.39
N ASP A 76 2.39 2.36 17.11
CA ASP A 76 2.20 0.99 16.58
C ASP A 76 0.73 0.73 16.19
N THR A 77 -0.21 1.24 16.97
CA THR A 77 -1.65 1.16 16.66
C THR A 77 -1.99 1.93 15.39
N TYR A 78 -1.47 3.15 15.22
CA TYR A 78 -1.70 3.93 14.00
C TYR A 78 -1.09 3.24 12.76
N CYS A 79 0.15 2.77 12.89
CA CYS A 79 0.89 2.13 11.80
C CYS A 79 0.27 0.80 11.36
N SER A 80 -0.43 0.11 12.26
CA SER A 80 -1.14 -1.15 11.96
C SER A 80 -2.56 -0.94 11.44
N GLN A 81 -3.28 0.10 11.89
CA GLN A 81 -4.70 0.29 11.57
C GLN A 81 -4.99 1.35 10.51
N LYS A 82 -4.10 2.33 10.32
CA LYS A 82 -4.36 3.50 9.46
C LYS A 82 -3.44 3.52 8.25
N GLU A 83 -2.14 3.59 8.48
CA GLU A 83 -1.17 3.83 7.42
C GLU A 83 0.20 3.25 7.81
N TRP A 84 0.75 2.39 6.96
CA TRP A 84 2.06 1.78 7.25
C TRP A 84 3.17 2.85 7.25
N ALA A 85 3.99 2.80 8.29
CA ALA A 85 5.24 3.55 8.37
C ALA A 85 6.38 2.61 8.74
N MET A 86 7.60 2.95 8.30
CA MET A 86 8.82 2.20 8.61
C MET A 86 9.26 2.46 10.06
N CYS A 87 8.37 2.18 11.01
CA CYS A 87 8.68 2.11 12.43
C CYS A 87 9.20 0.71 12.75
N VAL A 88 10.07 0.59 13.75
CA VAL A 88 10.66 -0.69 14.17
C VAL A 88 9.59 -1.73 14.55
N GLY A 89 8.45 -1.25 15.08
CA GLY A 89 7.33 -2.05 15.55
C GLY A 89 7.63 -2.80 16.84
N SER A 90 6.61 -3.06 17.65
CA SER A 90 6.67 -3.80 18.93
C SER A 90 7.38 -5.16 18.86
N ARG A 91 7.52 -5.77 17.68
CA ARG A 91 8.13 -7.08 17.51
C ARG A 91 9.65 -7.13 17.64
N LYS A 92 10.37 -6.00 17.59
CA LYS A 92 11.85 -6.01 17.59
C LYS A 92 12.49 -5.69 18.94
N GLY A 93 11.71 -5.42 19.99
CA GLY A 93 12.20 -4.97 21.31
C GLY A 93 11.88 -5.90 22.49
N GLY A 94 11.40 -7.11 22.23
CA GLY A 94 11.18 -8.14 23.26
C GLY A 94 12.46 -8.86 23.68
#